data_AF-A0A970ZC32-F1
#
_entry.id   AF-A0A970ZC32-F1
#
_cell.length_a   1.000
_cell.length_b   1.000
_cell.length_c   1.000
_cell.angle_alpha   90.00
_cell.angle_beta   90.00
_cell.angle_gamma   90.00
#
_symmetry.space_group_name_H-M   'P 1'
#
loop_
_entity.id
_entity.type
_entity.pdbx_description
1 polymer ?
#
loop_
_entity_poly.entity_id
_entity_poly.type
_entity_poly.pdbx_seq_one_letter_code
_entity_poly.pdbx_strand_id
1 'polypeptide(L)'
;MARKLDAERIEQARHQSQRTDRREQEKQHIRETIERNRKGERKVTVIMPERKEYAYQEAAKVRVAAYCRVSTAEEAQAGSFEMQVQHFTSEIESNPMYEMVKIYTDEGISGTSVDKRKGFLEMIEDAKAGKIDLILTKSISRFGRNIVDILTTLRELSDLPSPVAVNFESEGINTSDGKNRLIISILSALAELESQQKSIAIKEGIRYRMQEGLYKFTVRNTIGYYRDYTGRVKIEPAEAEIVHYIYDSFVEGASVQEIADALTKQGIRSPKGMERWNSSTIRSILKNEKYCGDVLYQKTYTKDYLTHKSVKNRDVLPQYHWENDHPAIIKREQWDKVQILLATKQGRGHRQIGEIKKKFTVARVKTGVLRGYFLLDANWTKDEREQFIKIIESVNDLENE
;
A
#
# COMPACT_ATOMS: atom_id res chain seq x y z
N MET A 1 -3.03 -42.78 -57.90
CA MET A 1 -2.43 -41.50 -58.33
C MET A 1 -2.82 -40.44 -57.30
N ALA A 2 -1.86 -39.84 -56.59
CA ALA A 2 -2.15 -38.76 -55.65
C ALA A 2 -2.54 -37.50 -56.44
N ARG A 3 -3.74 -36.95 -56.18
CA ARG A 3 -4.15 -35.67 -56.78
C ARG A 3 -3.18 -34.58 -56.32
N LYS A 4 -2.45 -33.96 -57.26
CA LYS A 4 -1.60 -32.80 -56.96
C LYS A 4 -2.47 -31.71 -56.36
N LEU A 5 -2.10 -31.25 -55.15
CA LEU A 5 -2.73 -30.10 -54.53
C LEU A 5 -2.29 -28.85 -55.30
N ASP A 6 -3.25 -28.11 -55.82
CA ASP A 6 -3.05 -26.87 -56.54
C ASP A 6 -2.87 -25.71 -55.53
N ALA A 7 -1.61 -25.43 -55.17
CA ALA A 7 -1.26 -24.52 -54.09
C ALA A 7 -1.70 -23.08 -54.38
N GLU A 8 -1.61 -22.61 -55.64
CA GLU A 8 -2.04 -21.26 -56.02
C GLU A 8 -3.55 -21.07 -55.85
N ARG A 9 -4.35 -22.09 -56.18
CA ARG A 9 -5.80 -22.05 -56.01
C ARG A 9 -6.21 -21.96 -54.53
N ILE A 10 -5.47 -22.61 -53.65
CA ILE A 10 -5.72 -22.58 -52.19
C ILE A 10 -5.31 -21.22 -51.61
N GLU A 11 -4.23 -20.62 -52.11
CA GLU A 11 -3.72 -19.33 -51.64
C GLU A 11 -4.60 -18.16 -52.13
N GLN A 12 -5.10 -18.21 -53.36
CA GLN A 12 -6.11 -17.26 -53.87
C GLN A 12 -7.43 -17.33 -53.08
N ALA A 13 -7.86 -18.52 -52.66
CA ALA A 13 -9.04 -18.68 -51.81
C ALA A 13 -8.86 -18.13 -50.38
N ARG A 14 -7.63 -18.08 -49.86
CA ARG A 14 -7.33 -17.50 -48.54
C ARG A 14 -7.36 -15.97 -48.53
N HIS A 15 -7.04 -15.33 -49.67
CA HIS A 15 -6.91 -13.88 -49.78
C HIS A 15 -8.22 -13.13 -50.10
N GLN A 16 -9.31 -13.82 -50.45
CA GLN A 16 -10.54 -13.18 -50.95
C GLN A 16 -11.64 -12.83 -49.93
N SER A 17 -11.46 -13.01 -48.62
CA SER A 17 -12.51 -12.64 -47.66
C SER A 17 -12.08 -11.48 -46.76
N GLN A 18 -12.69 -10.31 -46.95
CA GLN A 18 -12.61 -9.21 -45.99
C GLN A 18 -13.30 -9.63 -44.68
N ARG A 19 -12.80 -9.13 -43.54
CA ARG A 19 -13.27 -9.54 -42.19
C ARG A 19 -14.78 -9.34 -41.96
N THR A 20 -15.39 -8.41 -42.68
CA THR A 20 -16.83 -8.11 -42.68
C THR A 20 -17.65 -9.23 -43.36
N ASP A 21 -17.21 -9.71 -44.52
CA ASP A 21 -17.87 -10.82 -45.24
C ASP A 21 -17.89 -12.11 -44.42
N ARG A 22 -16.80 -12.42 -43.69
CA ARG A 22 -16.76 -13.62 -42.83
C ARG A 22 -17.82 -13.57 -41.71
N ARG A 23 -18.05 -12.41 -41.11
CA ARG A 23 -19.04 -12.25 -40.04
C ARG A 23 -20.47 -12.37 -40.54
N GLU A 24 -20.77 -11.84 -41.72
CA GLU A 24 -22.09 -12.00 -42.33
C GLU A 24 -22.33 -13.42 -42.81
N GLN A 25 -21.33 -14.05 -43.43
CA GLN A 25 -21.37 -15.47 -43.80
C GLN A 25 -21.56 -16.37 -42.58
N GLU A 26 -20.87 -16.09 -41.47
CA GLU A 26 -21.00 -16.85 -40.23
C GLU A 26 -22.39 -16.67 -39.60
N LYS A 27 -22.94 -15.43 -39.59
CA LYS A 27 -24.32 -15.18 -39.14
C LYS A 27 -25.35 -15.89 -39.99
N GLN A 28 -25.16 -15.90 -41.31
CA GLN A 28 -26.06 -16.54 -42.25
C GLN A 28 -25.99 -18.07 -42.10
N HIS A 29 -24.78 -18.62 -41.96
CA HIS A 29 -24.58 -20.04 -41.68
C HIS A 29 -25.21 -20.48 -40.35
N ILE A 30 -25.13 -19.67 -39.31
CA ILE A 30 -25.79 -19.92 -38.02
C ILE A 30 -27.32 -19.93 -38.20
N ARG A 31 -27.89 -18.94 -38.92
CA ARG A 31 -29.33 -18.88 -39.19
C ARG A 31 -29.82 -20.10 -39.97
N GLU A 32 -29.14 -20.45 -41.06
CA GLU A 32 -29.48 -21.62 -41.87
C GLU A 32 -29.37 -22.91 -41.06
N THR A 33 -28.35 -23.03 -40.22
CA THR A 33 -28.18 -24.20 -39.34
C THR A 33 -29.33 -24.32 -38.34
N ILE A 34 -29.77 -23.20 -37.76
CA ILE A 34 -30.92 -23.18 -36.84
C ILE A 34 -32.21 -23.56 -37.57
N GLU A 35 -32.44 -23.07 -38.80
CA GLU A 35 -33.60 -23.45 -39.61
C GLU A 35 -33.60 -24.95 -39.94
N ARG A 36 -32.45 -25.51 -40.36
CA ARG A 36 -32.31 -26.95 -40.61
C ARG A 36 -32.59 -27.79 -39.37
N ASN A 37 -32.14 -27.34 -38.20
CA ASN A 37 -32.46 -27.99 -36.93
C ASN A 37 -33.97 -27.94 -36.64
N ARG A 38 -34.63 -26.80 -36.87
CA ARG A 38 -36.09 -26.64 -36.66
C ARG A 38 -36.94 -27.44 -37.64
N LYS A 39 -36.47 -27.62 -38.88
CA LYS A 39 -37.09 -28.50 -39.89
C LYS A 39 -36.88 -29.99 -39.60
N GLY A 40 -36.10 -30.33 -38.56
CA GLY A 40 -35.86 -31.72 -38.15
C GLY A 40 -34.85 -32.47 -39.01
N GLU A 41 -34.11 -31.78 -39.89
CA GLU A 41 -33.09 -32.40 -40.75
C GLU A 41 -31.90 -32.92 -39.94
N ARG A 42 -31.68 -32.38 -38.75
CA ARG A 42 -30.69 -32.85 -37.76
C ARG A 42 -31.43 -33.26 -36.50
N LYS A 43 -31.25 -34.52 -36.09
CA LYS A 43 -31.79 -35.04 -34.82
C LYS A 43 -30.78 -34.82 -33.71
N VAL A 44 -31.24 -34.25 -32.60
CA VAL A 44 -30.50 -34.19 -31.34
C VAL A 44 -31.02 -35.29 -30.42
N THR A 45 -30.12 -36.14 -29.93
CA THR A 45 -30.44 -37.08 -28.87
C THR A 45 -30.01 -36.45 -27.55
N VAL A 46 -30.97 -36.00 -26.76
CA VAL A 46 -30.70 -35.44 -25.43
C VAL A 46 -30.50 -36.59 -24.47
N ILE A 47 -29.25 -36.85 -24.10
CA ILE A 47 -28.93 -37.81 -23.03
C ILE A 47 -29.19 -37.09 -21.72
N MET A 48 -30.35 -37.38 -21.10
CA MET A 48 -30.61 -36.90 -19.74
C MET A 48 -29.77 -37.70 -18.75
N PRO A 49 -29.19 -37.07 -17.72
CA PRO A 49 -28.51 -37.80 -16.65
C PRO A 49 -29.50 -38.77 -15.99
N GLU A 50 -29.02 -39.93 -15.53
CA GLU A 50 -29.83 -40.92 -14.82
C GLU A 50 -30.62 -40.25 -13.70
N ARG A 51 -31.95 -40.33 -13.79
CA ARG A 51 -32.86 -39.81 -12.77
C ARG A 51 -32.81 -40.76 -11.58
N LYS A 52 -32.03 -40.42 -10.55
CA LYS A 52 -32.11 -41.12 -9.26
C LYS A 52 -33.56 -40.98 -8.75
N GLU A 53 -34.23 -42.10 -8.52
CA GLU A 53 -35.52 -42.10 -7.82
C GLU A 53 -35.25 -41.70 -6.37
N TYR A 54 -35.62 -40.46 -6.01
CA TYR A 54 -35.64 -40.04 -4.63
C TYR A 54 -36.97 -40.47 -4.03
N ALA A 55 -36.94 -41.39 -3.08
CA ALA A 55 -38.04 -41.57 -2.14
C ALA A 55 -38.31 -40.19 -1.48
N TYR A 56 -39.58 -39.82 -1.33
CA TYR A 56 -39.97 -38.61 -0.60
C TYR A 56 -39.53 -38.75 0.87
N GLN A 57 -38.32 -38.28 1.17
CA GLN A 57 -37.92 -37.91 2.51
C GLN A 57 -38.45 -36.49 2.76
N GLU A 58 -39.00 -36.24 3.95
CA GLU A 58 -39.34 -34.88 4.38
C GLU A 58 -38.14 -33.95 4.10
N ALA A 59 -38.40 -32.80 3.47
CA ALA A 59 -37.34 -31.86 3.11
C ALA A 59 -36.53 -31.50 4.35
N ALA A 60 -35.21 -31.69 4.30
CA ALA A 60 -34.31 -31.35 5.40
C ALA A 60 -34.51 -29.89 5.81
N LYS A 61 -34.69 -29.65 7.12
CA LYS A 61 -34.82 -28.29 7.66
C LYS A 61 -33.54 -27.51 7.40
N VAL A 62 -33.69 -26.21 7.16
CA VAL A 62 -32.57 -25.28 6.98
C VAL A 62 -32.01 -24.96 8.36
N ARG A 63 -30.70 -25.17 8.56
CA ARG A 63 -30.05 -24.89 9.85
C ARG A 63 -29.75 -23.40 9.97
N VAL A 64 -30.45 -22.73 10.87
CA VAL A 64 -30.42 -21.28 11.01
C VAL A 64 -29.71 -20.86 12.28
N ALA A 65 -28.76 -19.94 12.15
CA ALA A 65 -28.16 -19.20 13.25
C ALA A 65 -28.60 -17.75 13.21
N ALA A 66 -28.60 -17.08 14.36
CA ALA A 66 -28.78 -15.63 14.42
C ALA A 66 -27.56 -14.96 15.07
N TYR A 67 -27.25 -13.74 14.66
CA TYR A 67 -26.17 -12.94 15.23
C TYR A 67 -26.69 -11.60 15.74
N CYS A 68 -26.55 -11.36 17.04
CA CYS A 68 -27.00 -10.15 17.72
C CYS A 68 -25.82 -9.38 18.30
N ARG A 69 -25.83 -8.06 18.11
CA ARG A 69 -24.82 -7.14 18.65
C ARG A 69 -25.47 -5.80 18.96
N VAL A 70 -25.07 -5.17 20.06
CA VAL A 70 -25.39 -3.77 20.36
C VAL A 70 -24.22 -2.87 19.95
N SER A 71 -24.50 -1.73 19.32
CA SER A 71 -23.47 -0.77 18.93
C SER A 71 -23.07 0.18 20.05
N THR A 72 -23.94 0.39 21.05
CA THR A 72 -23.71 1.36 22.12
C THR A 72 -24.09 0.78 23.48
N ALA A 73 -23.48 1.34 24.53
CA ALA A 73 -23.83 1.03 25.90
C ALA A 73 -25.28 1.47 26.24
N GLU A 74 -25.77 2.54 25.63
CA GLU A 74 -27.17 3.00 25.75
C GLU A 74 -28.17 2.00 25.16
N GLU A 75 -27.87 1.41 24.00
CA GLU A 75 -28.69 0.34 23.42
C GLU A 75 -28.75 -0.89 24.35
N ALA A 76 -27.63 -1.25 24.98
CA ALA A 76 -27.58 -2.36 25.93
C ALA A 76 -28.43 -2.09 27.18
N GLN A 77 -28.41 -0.87 27.71
CA GLN A 77 -29.18 -0.48 28.90
C GLN A 77 -30.70 -0.39 28.65
N ALA A 78 -31.13 -0.19 27.40
CA ALA A 78 -32.53 -0.09 27.03
C ALA A 78 -33.24 -1.45 26.84
N GLY A 79 -32.60 -2.58 27.16
CA GLY A 79 -33.15 -3.92 26.92
C GLY A 79 -33.24 -4.29 25.43
N SER A 80 -32.60 -3.52 24.55
CA SER A 80 -32.67 -3.73 23.09
C SER A 80 -31.93 -4.99 22.64
N PHE A 81 -31.04 -5.53 23.48
CA PHE A 81 -30.28 -6.74 23.22
C PHE A 81 -31.14 -7.98 23.44
N GLU A 82 -31.81 -8.07 24.59
CA GLU A 82 -32.75 -9.15 24.92
C GLU A 82 -33.91 -9.19 23.92
N MET A 83 -34.40 -8.02 23.51
CA MET A 83 -35.43 -7.91 22.48
C MET A 83 -34.96 -8.43 21.11
N GLN A 84 -33.69 -8.22 20.73
CA GLN A 84 -33.13 -8.76 19.49
C GLN A 84 -33.02 -10.29 19.55
N VAL A 85 -32.56 -10.84 20.68
CA VAL A 85 -32.46 -12.29 20.87
C VAL A 85 -33.85 -12.93 20.82
N GLN A 86 -34.84 -12.34 21.51
CA GLN A 86 -36.22 -12.83 21.47
C GLN A 86 -36.84 -12.75 20.07
N HIS A 87 -36.60 -11.64 19.35
CA HIS A 87 -37.07 -11.45 17.98
C HIS A 87 -36.57 -12.57 17.06
N PHE A 88 -35.26 -12.82 17.01
CA PHE A 88 -34.70 -13.86 16.15
C PHE A 88 -35.04 -15.29 16.65
N THR A 89 -35.21 -15.48 17.96
CA THR A 89 -35.70 -16.77 18.49
C THR A 89 -37.08 -17.08 17.94
N SER A 90 -38.01 -16.14 18.08
CA SER A 90 -39.38 -16.27 17.58
C SER A 90 -39.43 -16.41 16.06
N GLU A 91 -38.61 -15.65 15.31
CA GLU A 91 -38.53 -15.76 13.86
C GLU A 91 -38.09 -17.16 13.40
N ILE A 92 -37.15 -17.78 14.11
CA ILE A 92 -36.66 -19.12 13.77
C ILE A 92 -37.66 -20.20 14.18
N GLU A 93 -38.21 -20.12 15.39
CA GLU A 93 -39.14 -21.14 15.93
C GLU A 93 -40.51 -21.13 15.22
N SER A 94 -40.95 -19.97 14.74
CA SER A 94 -42.21 -19.84 14.01
C SER A 94 -42.19 -20.43 12.60
N ASN A 95 -41.00 -20.75 12.06
CA ASN A 95 -40.85 -21.33 10.73
C ASN A 95 -40.60 -22.85 10.81
N PRO A 96 -41.55 -23.70 10.39
CA PRO A 96 -41.40 -25.16 10.45
C PRO A 96 -40.24 -25.72 9.63
N MET A 97 -39.76 -24.94 8.65
CA MET A 97 -38.64 -25.29 7.77
C MET A 97 -37.28 -24.95 8.39
N TYR A 98 -37.23 -24.27 9.52
CA TYR A 98 -35.99 -23.87 10.16
C TYR A 98 -35.65 -24.77 11.35
N GLU A 99 -34.35 -24.98 11.54
CA GLU A 99 -33.77 -25.63 12.70
C GLU A 99 -32.80 -24.65 13.37
N MET A 100 -33.10 -24.25 14.61
CA MET A 100 -32.24 -23.36 15.38
C MET A 100 -30.91 -24.05 15.71
N VAL A 101 -29.79 -23.48 15.24
CA VAL A 101 -28.45 -23.93 15.63
C VAL A 101 -28.04 -23.24 16.92
N LYS A 102 -27.89 -21.91 16.87
CA LYS A 102 -27.43 -21.08 17.98
C LYS A 102 -27.67 -19.60 17.67
N ILE A 103 -27.95 -18.82 18.70
CA ILE A 103 -27.89 -17.36 18.65
C ILE A 103 -26.53 -16.93 19.19
N TYR A 104 -25.71 -16.35 18.32
CA TYR A 104 -24.39 -15.83 18.65
C TYR A 104 -24.50 -14.36 19.03
N THR A 105 -23.79 -13.99 20.08
CA THR A 105 -23.89 -12.64 20.62
C THR A 105 -22.52 -12.03 20.90
N ASP A 106 -22.41 -10.72 20.69
CA ASP A 106 -21.26 -9.93 21.12
C ASP A 106 -21.76 -8.70 21.89
N GLU A 107 -21.45 -8.61 23.19
CA GLU A 107 -21.74 -7.46 24.04
C GLU A 107 -20.71 -6.35 23.76
N GLY A 108 -21.16 -5.25 23.14
CA GLY A 108 -20.32 -4.11 22.82
C GLY A 108 -19.97 -3.30 24.08
N ILE A 109 -18.95 -3.71 24.82
CA ILE A 109 -18.44 -2.96 25.97
C ILE A 109 -17.13 -2.25 25.61
N SER A 110 -17.22 -0.92 25.56
CA SER A 110 -16.14 0.06 25.65
C SER A 110 -15.36 0.41 24.38
N GLY A 111 -15.34 1.72 24.08
CA GLY A 111 -14.57 2.39 23.03
C GLY A 111 -13.06 2.40 23.23
N THR A 112 -12.47 1.30 23.69
CA THR A 112 -11.03 1.12 23.87
C THR A 112 -10.60 -0.26 23.40
N SER A 113 -10.48 -0.40 22.07
CA SER A 113 -9.54 -1.25 21.34
C SER A 113 -9.22 -2.67 21.84
N VAL A 114 -10.15 -3.45 22.43
CA VAL A 114 -10.00 -4.92 22.50
C VAL A 114 -11.35 -5.67 22.48
N ASP A 115 -12.30 -5.25 21.64
CA ASP A 115 -13.47 -6.07 21.31
C ASP A 115 -12.99 -7.32 20.56
N LYS A 116 -12.89 -8.47 21.25
CA LYS A 116 -12.77 -9.77 20.60
C LYS A 116 -14.20 -10.20 20.31
N ARG A 117 -14.65 -10.02 19.07
CA ARG A 117 -15.97 -10.47 18.54
C ARG A 117 -16.08 -11.99 18.59
N LYS A 118 -16.10 -12.57 19.79
CA LYS A 118 -15.98 -14.01 20.01
C LYS A 118 -17.21 -14.71 19.48
N GLY A 119 -18.40 -14.15 19.69
CA GLY A 119 -19.64 -14.71 19.16
C GLY A 119 -19.66 -14.71 17.64
N PHE A 120 -19.23 -13.61 17.02
CA PHE A 120 -19.10 -13.57 15.56
C PHE A 120 -18.09 -14.59 15.02
N LEU A 121 -16.90 -14.68 15.62
CA LEU A 121 -15.87 -15.62 15.17
C LEU A 121 -16.31 -17.07 15.34
N GLU A 122 -16.97 -17.39 16.46
CA GLU A 122 -17.55 -18.71 16.72
C GLU A 122 -18.60 -19.07 15.66
N MET A 123 -19.50 -18.13 15.32
CA MET A 123 -20.49 -18.31 14.27
C MET A 123 -19.85 -18.65 12.91
N ILE A 124 -18.80 -17.91 12.54
CA ILE A 124 -18.11 -18.13 11.26
C ILE A 124 -17.41 -19.49 11.23
N GLU A 125 -16.82 -19.95 12.35
CA GLU A 125 -16.22 -21.28 12.42
C GLU A 125 -17.26 -22.40 12.38
N ASP A 126 -18.42 -22.22 13.02
CA ASP A 126 -19.54 -23.16 12.91
C ASP A 126 -20.14 -23.21 11.50
N ALA A 127 -20.19 -22.07 10.80
CA ALA A 127 -20.56 -22.00 9.38
C ALA A 127 -19.54 -22.75 8.50
N LYS A 128 -18.23 -22.57 8.73
CA LYS A 128 -17.15 -23.30 8.03
C LYS A 128 -17.18 -24.80 8.30
N ALA A 129 -17.56 -25.21 9.51
CA ALA A 129 -17.78 -26.60 9.87
C ALA A 129 -19.06 -27.20 9.23
N GLY A 130 -19.79 -26.40 8.44
CA GLY A 130 -20.99 -26.82 7.75
C GLY A 130 -22.15 -27.09 8.69
N LYS A 131 -22.21 -26.44 9.87
CA LYS A 131 -23.32 -26.56 10.84
C LYS A 131 -24.46 -25.59 10.58
N ILE A 132 -24.21 -24.53 9.81
CA ILE A 132 -25.13 -23.42 9.55
C ILE A 132 -25.36 -23.33 8.05
N ASP A 133 -26.61 -23.16 7.62
CA ASP A 133 -27.01 -22.91 6.23
C ASP A 133 -27.46 -21.46 6.01
N LEU A 134 -28.03 -20.83 7.06
CA LEU A 134 -28.52 -19.46 7.03
C LEU A 134 -28.15 -18.70 8.33
N ILE A 135 -27.66 -17.48 8.18
CA ILE A 135 -27.37 -16.55 9.27
C ILE A 135 -28.36 -15.38 9.19
N LEU A 136 -29.10 -15.13 10.27
CA LEU A 136 -29.94 -13.95 10.43
C LEU A 136 -29.20 -12.87 11.22
N THR A 137 -29.23 -11.63 10.75
CA THR A 137 -28.65 -10.48 11.45
C THR A 137 -29.47 -9.24 11.19
N LYS A 138 -29.49 -8.31 12.16
CA LYS A 138 -30.33 -7.11 12.08
C LYS A 138 -29.95 -6.22 10.90
N SER A 139 -28.66 -5.95 10.70
CA SER A 139 -28.19 -5.06 9.63
C SER A 139 -26.77 -5.38 9.17
N ILE A 140 -26.35 -4.78 8.05
CA ILE A 140 -24.99 -4.90 7.51
C ILE A 140 -23.96 -4.34 8.52
N SER A 141 -24.29 -3.23 9.19
CA SER A 141 -23.42 -2.59 10.19
C SER A 141 -23.22 -3.42 11.46
N ARG A 142 -24.12 -4.38 11.73
CA ARG A 142 -23.97 -5.34 12.83
C ARG A 142 -22.99 -6.45 12.45
N PHE A 143 -22.99 -6.86 11.18
CA PHE A 143 -22.19 -7.97 10.67
C PHE A 143 -20.68 -7.69 10.58
N GLY A 144 -20.25 -6.45 10.36
CA GLY A 144 -18.81 -6.12 10.35
C GLY A 144 -18.49 -4.68 10.71
N ARG A 145 -17.20 -4.43 11.01
CA ARG A 145 -16.71 -3.13 11.49
C ARG A 145 -16.44 -2.14 10.37
N ASN A 146 -15.95 -2.66 9.26
CA ASN A 146 -15.69 -1.90 8.06
C ASN A 146 -16.17 -2.72 6.85
N ILE A 147 -16.35 -2.05 5.74
CA ILE A 147 -16.92 -2.65 4.53
C ILE A 147 -16.04 -3.76 3.93
N VAL A 148 -14.72 -3.69 4.13
CA VAL A 148 -13.77 -4.72 3.68
C VAL A 148 -13.95 -6.00 4.49
N ASP A 149 -14.08 -5.91 5.81
CA ASP A 149 -14.31 -7.07 6.69
C ASP A 149 -15.64 -7.77 6.34
N ILE A 150 -16.70 -6.99 6.10
CA ILE A 150 -18.01 -7.49 5.71
C ILE A 150 -17.91 -8.25 4.38
N LEU A 151 -17.27 -7.66 3.38
CA LEU A 151 -17.06 -8.27 2.07
C LEU A 151 -16.26 -9.57 2.14
N THR A 152 -15.15 -9.55 2.88
CA THR A 152 -14.30 -10.74 3.05
C THR A 152 -15.11 -11.88 3.67
N THR A 153 -15.85 -11.59 4.73
CA THR A 153 -16.66 -12.61 5.41
C THR A 153 -17.78 -13.14 4.51
N LEU A 154 -18.49 -12.27 3.78
CA LEU A 154 -19.55 -12.69 2.86
C LEU A 154 -19.00 -13.56 1.72
N ARG A 155 -17.80 -13.26 1.21
CA ARG A 155 -17.12 -14.10 0.20
C ARG A 155 -16.72 -15.44 0.80
N GLU A 156 -16.09 -15.43 1.97
CA GLU A 156 -15.70 -16.67 2.67
C GLU A 156 -16.91 -17.60 2.85
N LEU A 157 -18.04 -17.09 3.32
CA LEU A 157 -19.27 -17.86 3.51
C LEU A 157 -19.87 -18.36 2.18
N SER A 158 -19.78 -17.57 1.12
CA SER A 158 -20.27 -17.93 -0.21
C SER A 158 -19.39 -18.97 -0.92
N ASP A 159 -18.09 -18.99 -0.63
CA ASP A 159 -17.11 -19.87 -1.27
C ASP A 159 -16.95 -21.22 -0.53
N LEU A 160 -17.69 -21.44 0.56
CA LEU A 160 -17.73 -22.73 1.26
C LEU A 160 -18.31 -23.85 0.38
N PRO A 161 -17.91 -25.12 0.59
CA PRO A 161 -18.48 -26.26 -0.13
C PRO A 161 -20.02 -26.35 0.00
N SER A 162 -20.54 -25.93 1.15
CA SER A 162 -21.95 -25.64 1.38
C SER A 162 -22.06 -24.13 1.62
N PRO A 163 -22.49 -23.32 0.62
CA PRO A 163 -22.58 -21.88 0.76
C PRO A 163 -23.56 -21.50 1.88
N VAL A 164 -23.13 -20.59 2.74
CA VAL A 164 -23.96 -20.10 3.85
C VAL A 164 -24.55 -18.75 3.47
N ALA A 165 -25.87 -18.65 3.51
CA ALA A 165 -26.56 -17.39 3.26
C ALA A 165 -26.59 -16.53 4.54
N VAL A 166 -26.45 -15.23 4.38
CA VAL A 166 -26.75 -14.19 5.37
C VAL A 166 -28.01 -13.41 4.95
N ASN A 167 -28.93 -13.20 5.88
CA ASN A 167 -30.09 -12.33 5.73
C ASN A 167 -29.92 -11.09 6.62
N PHE A 168 -29.98 -9.91 6.01
CA PHE A 168 -29.93 -8.62 6.65
C PHE A 168 -31.34 -8.03 6.72
N GLU A 169 -31.93 -8.06 7.91
CA GLU A 169 -33.35 -7.69 8.11
C GLU A 169 -33.65 -6.22 7.77
N SER A 170 -32.82 -5.29 8.27
CA SER A 170 -33.02 -3.84 8.08
C SER A 170 -32.92 -3.42 6.62
N GLU A 171 -31.98 -3.99 5.87
CA GLU A 171 -31.82 -3.70 4.45
C GLU A 171 -32.78 -4.52 3.56
N GLY A 172 -33.45 -5.55 4.12
CA GLY A 172 -34.32 -6.45 3.37
C GLY A 172 -33.55 -7.32 2.38
N ILE A 173 -32.31 -7.67 2.72
CA ILE A 173 -31.34 -8.26 1.80
C ILE A 173 -31.05 -9.70 2.22
N ASN A 174 -31.37 -10.66 1.34
CA ASN A 174 -30.91 -12.03 1.46
C ASN A 174 -29.86 -12.32 0.38
N THR A 175 -28.83 -13.05 0.77
CA THR A 175 -27.70 -13.46 -0.07
C THR A 175 -27.98 -14.73 -0.88
N SER A 176 -28.98 -15.55 -0.53
CA SER A 176 -29.26 -16.83 -1.18
C SER A 176 -29.86 -16.73 -2.60
N ASP A 177 -30.46 -15.61 -2.97
CA ASP A 177 -31.32 -15.47 -4.18
C ASP A 177 -30.55 -15.03 -5.45
N GLY A 178 -29.23 -15.16 -5.47
CA GLY A 178 -28.38 -14.64 -6.54
C GLY A 178 -28.10 -13.13 -6.44
N LYS A 179 -28.77 -12.39 -5.55
CA LYS A 179 -28.42 -10.99 -5.20
C LYS A 179 -27.16 -10.90 -4.35
N ASN A 180 -26.63 -12.03 -3.85
CA ASN A 180 -25.32 -12.13 -3.23
C ASN A 180 -24.25 -11.33 -3.99
N ARG A 181 -24.19 -11.55 -5.30
CA ARG A 181 -23.23 -10.88 -6.19
C ARG A 181 -23.50 -9.39 -6.32
N LEU A 182 -24.76 -8.95 -6.31
CA LEU A 182 -25.10 -7.53 -6.39
C LEU A 182 -24.66 -6.78 -5.13
N ILE A 183 -24.96 -7.33 -3.95
CA ILE A 183 -24.58 -6.76 -2.66
C ILE A 183 -23.06 -6.72 -2.53
N ILE A 184 -22.38 -7.83 -2.84
CA ILE A 184 -20.92 -7.91 -2.86
C ILE A 184 -20.35 -6.88 -3.85
N SER A 185 -20.99 -6.66 -5.01
CA SER A 185 -20.55 -5.66 -5.99
C SER A 185 -20.72 -4.23 -5.48
N ILE A 186 -21.87 -3.89 -4.87
CA ILE A 186 -22.14 -2.57 -4.30
C ILE A 186 -21.18 -2.29 -3.15
N LEU A 187 -21.05 -3.24 -2.21
CA LEU A 187 -20.13 -3.11 -1.09
C LEU A 187 -18.68 -3.00 -1.58
N SER A 188 -18.29 -3.74 -2.63
CA SER A 188 -16.95 -3.63 -3.24
C SER A 188 -16.72 -2.25 -3.84
N ALA A 189 -17.70 -1.69 -4.56
CA ALA A 189 -17.61 -0.35 -5.11
C ALA A 189 -17.50 0.72 -4.00
N LEU A 190 -18.27 0.58 -2.92
CA LEU A 190 -18.18 1.47 -1.76
C LEU A 190 -16.82 1.35 -1.05
N ALA A 191 -16.29 0.13 -0.88
CA ALA A 191 -14.96 -0.09 -0.32
C ALA A 191 -13.85 0.58 -1.16
N GLU A 192 -13.97 0.49 -2.48
CA GLU A 192 -13.06 1.15 -3.40
C GLU A 192 -13.15 2.68 -3.29
N LEU A 193 -14.37 3.23 -3.23
CA LEU A 193 -14.59 4.67 -3.02
C LEU A 193 -14.00 5.17 -1.70
N GLU A 194 -14.20 4.45 -0.59
CA GLU A 194 -13.59 4.82 0.69
C GLU A 194 -12.07 4.80 0.64
N SER A 195 -11.48 3.78 0.01
CA SER A 195 -10.02 3.68 -0.14
C SER A 195 -9.47 4.83 -0.98
N GLN A 196 -10.17 5.18 -2.07
CA GLN A 196 -9.84 6.34 -2.89
C GLN A 196 -9.89 7.64 -2.09
N GLN A 197 -10.99 7.88 -1.36
CA GLN A 197 -11.19 9.08 -0.54
C GLN A 197 -10.11 9.22 0.54
N LYS A 198 -9.78 8.14 1.26
CA LYS A 198 -8.69 8.14 2.26
C LYS A 198 -7.35 8.51 1.62
N SER A 199 -7.05 7.92 0.46
CA SER A 199 -5.82 8.24 -0.28
C SER A 199 -5.79 9.71 -0.72
N ILE A 200 -6.92 10.27 -1.19
CA ILE A 200 -7.03 11.69 -1.56
C ILE A 200 -6.76 12.57 -0.34
N ALA A 201 -7.45 12.34 0.78
CA ALA A 201 -7.30 13.11 2.00
C ALA A 201 -5.86 13.07 2.56
N ILE A 202 -5.21 11.90 2.56
CA ILE A 202 -3.81 11.77 2.97
C ILE A 202 -2.88 12.58 2.06
N LYS A 203 -3.07 12.48 0.74
CA LYS A 203 -2.25 13.22 -0.24
C LYS A 203 -2.46 14.73 -0.09
N GLU A 204 -3.69 15.17 0.15
CA GLU A 204 -4.01 16.58 0.42
C GLU A 204 -3.38 17.08 1.70
N GLY A 205 -3.49 16.33 2.81
CA GLY A 205 -2.84 16.69 4.07
C GLY A 205 -1.31 16.74 3.96
N ILE A 206 -0.71 15.85 3.16
CA ILE A 206 0.72 15.91 2.84
C ILE A 206 1.06 17.17 2.04
N ARG A 207 0.29 17.49 0.99
CA ARG A 207 0.49 18.69 0.16
C ARG A 207 0.31 19.98 0.97
N TYR A 208 -0.70 20.02 1.83
CA TYR A 208 -0.91 21.14 2.76
C TYR A 208 0.31 21.35 3.64
N ARG A 209 0.84 20.30 4.27
CA ARG A 209 2.10 20.43 5.04
C ARG A 209 3.29 20.88 4.19
N MET A 210 3.38 20.47 2.92
CA MET A 210 4.43 20.96 2.02
C MET A 210 4.25 22.43 1.67
N GLN A 211 3.01 22.87 1.50
CA GLN A 211 2.64 24.26 1.23
C GLN A 211 2.79 25.19 2.44
N GLU A 212 2.81 24.64 3.66
CA GLU A 212 3.03 25.41 4.90
C GLU A 212 4.47 25.31 5.43
N GLY A 213 5.38 24.63 4.70
CA GLY A 213 6.76 24.39 5.17
C GLY A 213 6.86 23.44 6.38
N LEU A 214 5.76 22.80 6.77
CA LEU A 214 5.70 21.88 7.91
C LEU A 214 6.09 20.44 7.54
N TYR A 215 6.20 20.15 6.24
CA TYR A 215 6.63 18.85 5.76
C TYR A 215 8.11 18.64 6.07
N LYS A 216 8.49 17.41 6.42
CA LYS A 216 9.81 17.10 6.94
C LYS A 216 10.56 16.18 5.97
N PHE A 217 11.68 16.64 5.43
CA PHE A 217 12.51 15.78 4.59
C PHE A 217 13.20 14.66 5.38
N THR A 218 13.60 13.59 4.70
CA THR A 218 14.31 12.47 5.33
C THR A 218 15.79 12.78 5.59
N VAL A 219 16.24 12.59 6.84
CA VAL A 219 17.65 12.72 7.24
C VAL A 219 18.43 11.40 7.09
N ARG A 220 17.74 10.27 6.88
CA ARG A 220 18.35 8.92 6.90
C ARG A 220 19.54 8.78 5.94
N ASN A 221 19.37 9.26 4.71
CA ASN A 221 20.40 9.17 3.65
C ASN A 221 20.93 10.57 3.26
N THR A 222 20.69 11.58 4.09
CA THR A 222 21.20 12.94 3.90
C THR A 222 22.32 13.13 4.94
N ILE A 223 23.58 13.08 4.48
CA ILE A 223 24.75 13.25 5.35
C ILE A 223 24.81 14.68 5.88
N GLY A 224 25.37 14.89 7.07
CA GLY A 224 25.51 16.21 7.70
C GLY A 224 24.30 16.63 8.55
N TYR A 225 23.22 15.85 8.55
CA TYR A 225 21.99 16.17 9.27
C TYR A 225 21.48 14.99 10.11
N TYR A 226 20.91 15.33 11.26
CA TYR A 226 20.13 14.42 12.10
C TYR A 226 18.82 15.09 12.55
N ARG A 227 17.93 14.26 13.10
CA ARG A 227 16.67 14.73 13.67
C ARG A 227 16.68 14.49 15.17
N ASP A 228 16.54 15.57 15.94
CA ASP A 228 16.53 15.52 17.41
C ASP A 228 15.25 14.84 17.94
N TYR A 229 15.11 14.75 19.26
CA TYR A 229 13.92 14.17 19.90
C TYR A 229 12.65 14.99 19.65
N THR A 230 12.76 16.32 19.54
CA THR A 230 11.65 17.24 19.21
C THR A 230 11.21 17.15 17.74
N GLY A 231 12.03 16.51 16.91
CA GLY A 231 11.75 16.37 15.49
C GLY A 231 12.25 17.54 14.64
N ARG A 232 13.14 18.40 15.16
CA ARG A 232 13.85 19.46 14.42
C ARG A 232 15.07 18.89 13.69
N VAL A 233 15.42 19.49 12.57
CA VAL A 233 16.62 19.12 11.82
C VAL A 233 17.79 19.92 12.39
N LYS A 234 18.83 19.22 12.84
CA LYS A 234 20.09 19.81 13.33
C LYS A 234 21.26 19.31 12.48
N ILE A 235 22.31 20.12 12.42
CA ILE A 235 23.58 19.76 11.76
C ILE A 235 24.31 18.77 12.65
N GLU A 236 24.78 17.66 12.08
CA GLU A 236 25.73 16.75 12.72
C GLU A 236 27.15 17.20 12.37
N PRO A 237 27.91 17.83 13.29
CA PRO A 237 29.19 18.46 12.96
C PRO A 237 30.18 17.50 12.30
N ALA A 238 30.26 16.26 12.77
CA ALA A 238 31.20 15.27 12.24
C ALA A 238 30.90 14.90 10.78
N GLU A 239 29.62 14.78 10.43
CA GLU A 239 29.21 14.50 9.05
C GLU A 239 29.22 15.77 8.17
N ALA A 240 29.03 16.95 8.76
CA ALA A 240 29.06 18.22 8.05
C ALA A 240 30.46 18.52 7.47
N GLU A 241 31.53 18.13 8.16
CA GLU A 241 32.92 18.22 7.66
C GLU A 241 33.10 17.44 6.34
N ILE A 242 32.44 16.29 6.19
CA ILE A 242 32.46 15.52 4.93
C ILE A 242 31.78 16.32 3.82
N VAL A 243 30.67 17.00 4.12
CA VAL A 243 29.97 17.86 3.16
C VAL A 243 30.85 19.04 2.75
N HIS A 244 31.46 19.74 3.72
CA HIS A 244 32.41 20.82 3.45
C HIS A 244 33.54 20.35 2.53
N TYR A 245 34.20 19.24 2.88
CA TYR A 245 35.25 18.65 2.05
C TYR A 245 34.80 18.38 0.61
N ILE A 246 33.60 17.82 0.41
CA ILE A 246 33.06 17.56 -0.93
C ILE A 246 32.87 18.86 -1.72
N TYR A 247 32.31 19.90 -1.09
CA TYR A 247 32.06 21.19 -1.75
C TYR A 247 33.35 21.95 -2.02
N ASP A 248 34.27 22.02 -1.05
CA ASP A 248 35.56 22.70 -1.17
C ASP A 248 36.43 22.06 -2.25
N SER A 249 36.61 20.73 -2.20
CA SER A 249 37.37 19.98 -3.21
C SER A 249 36.81 20.19 -4.62
N PHE A 250 35.49 20.27 -4.76
CA PHE A 250 34.85 20.50 -6.04
C PHE A 250 35.05 21.93 -6.56
N VAL A 251 35.01 22.93 -5.68
CA VAL A 251 35.30 24.35 -6.00
C VAL A 251 36.79 24.53 -6.36
N GLU A 252 37.67 23.79 -5.71
CA GLU A 252 39.11 23.71 -6.02
C GLU A 252 39.41 22.98 -7.32
N GLY A 253 38.39 22.47 -8.02
CA GLY A 253 38.52 21.92 -9.38
C GLY A 253 38.66 20.41 -9.46
N ALA A 254 38.53 19.67 -8.36
CA ALA A 254 38.45 18.22 -8.40
C ALA A 254 37.21 17.75 -9.17
N SER A 255 37.33 16.58 -9.80
CA SER A 255 36.23 15.86 -10.42
C SER A 255 35.43 15.06 -9.38
N VAL A 256 34.17 14.78 -9.69
CA VAL A 256 33.30 13.95 -8.83
C VAL A 256 33.83 12.53 -8.61
N GLN A 257 34.67 12.03 -9.53
CA GLN A 257 35.27 10.70 -9.42
C GLN A 257 36.45 10.73 -8.46
N GLU A 258 37.35 11.70 -8.59
CA GLU A 258 38.49 11.85 -7.68
C GLU A 258 38.03 12.07 -6.23
N ILE A 259 36.96 12.86 -6.01
CA ILE A 259 36.38 13.05 -4.67
C ILE A 259 35.84 11.72 -4.12
N ALA A 260 35.16 10.93 -4.94
CA ALA A 260 34.64 9.63 -4.53
C ALA A 260 35.78 8.64 -4.18
N ASP A 261 36.83 8.60 -5.00
CA ASP A 261 37.98 7.72 -4.77
C ASP A 261 38.76 8.16 -3.52
N ALA A 262 38.90 9.47 -3.28
CA ALA A 262 39.53 10.00 -2.08
C ALA A 262 38.76 9.64 -0.79
N LEU A 263 37.42 9.75 -0.80
CA LEU A 263 36.60 9.36 0.36
C LEU A 263 36.63 7.84 0.60
N THR A 264 36.63 7.06 -0.47
CA THR A 264 36.76 5.60 -0.40
C THR A 264 38.12 5.19 0.17
N LYS A 265 39.21 5.81 -0.31
CA LYS A 265 40.57 5.55 0.18
C LYS A 265 40.74 5.90 1.65
N GLN A 266 40.02 6.92 2.13
CA GLN A 266 40.00 7.32 3.54
C GLN A 266 39.11 6.42 4.43
N GLY A 267 38.44 5.41 3.86
CA GLY A 267 37.60 4.48 4.62
C GLY A 267 36.27 5.07 5.09
N ILE A 268 35.88 6.24 4.58
CA ILE A 268 34.64 6.92 4.97
C ILE A 268 33.46 6.22 4.32
N ARG A 269 32.42 5.89 5.08
CA ARG A 269 31.20 5.24 4.57
C ARG A 269 30.32 6.23 3.82
N SER A 270 29.72 5.79 2.72
CA SER A 270 28.74 6.59 1.96
C SER A 270 27.43 6.79 2.76
N PRO A 271 26.53 7.71 2.37
CA PRO A 271 25.28 7.97 3.10
C PRO A 271 24.34 6.76 3.22
N LYS A 272 24.53 5.72 2.40
CA LYS A 272 23.80 4.45 2.49
C LYS A 272 24.55 3.35 3.27
N GLY A 273 25.70 3.67 3.85
CA GLY A 273 26.55 2.74 4.58
C GLY A 273 27.53 1.92 3.71
N MET A 274 27.58 2.16 2.40
CA MET A 274 28.49 1.43 1.50
C MET A 274 29.95 1.89 1.68
N GLU A 275 30.89 0.96 1.54
CA GLU A 275 32.35 1.21 1.62
C GLU A 275 32.87 2.07 0.48
N ARG A 276 32.37 1.80 -0.73
CA ARG A 276 32.80 2.49 -1.93
C ARG A 276 31.87 3.65 -2.24
N TRP A 277 32.46 4.83 -2.44
CA TRP A 277 31.75 5.97 -2.98
C TRP A 277 31.69 5.91 -4.50
N ASN A 278 30.55 6.33 -5.05
CA ASN A 278 30.34 6.44 -6.49
C ASN A 278 30.23 7.92 -6.87
N SER A 279 30.71 8.27 -8.06
CA SER A 279 30.60 9.63 -8.62
C SER A 279 29.15 10.15 -8.71
N SER A 280 28.18 9.25 -8.91
CA SER A 280 26.75 9.59 -8.89
C SER A 280 26.27 10.06 -7.52
N THR A 281 26.79 9.49 -6.43
CA THR A 281 26.49 9.90 -5.05
C THR A 281 27.04 11.31 -4.80
N ILE A 282 28.30 11.56 -5.15
CA ILE A 282 28.92 12.89 -5.01
C ILE A 282 28.14 13.93 -5.81
N ARG A 283 27.81 13.63 -7.08
CA ARG A 283 26.99 14.51 -7.92
C ARG A 283 25.61 14.77 -7.31
N SER A 284 24.99 13.77 -6.68
CA SER A 284 23.71 13.93 -6.01
C SER A 284 23.82 14.82 -4.77
N ILE A 285 24.95 14.77 -4.04
CA ILE A 285 25.21 15.63 -2.89
C ILE A 285 25.38 17.08 -3.35
N LEU A 286 26.26 17.32 -4.32
CA LEU A 286 26.53 18.67 -4.85
C LEU A 286 25.28 19.36 -5.43
N LYS A 287 24.32 18.59 -5.98
CA LYS A 287 23.05 19.12 -6.54
C LYS A 287 21.93 19.31 -5.52
N ASN A 288 22.10 18.84 -4.29
CA ASN A 288 21.02 18.83 -3.31
C ASN A 288 20.88 20.22 -2.69
N GLU A 289 19.71 20.84 -2.85
CA GLU A 289 19.37 22.15 -2.30
C GLU A 289 19.40 22.16 -0.76
N LYS A 290 19.29 20.99 -0.12
CA LYS A 290 19.31 20.89 1.34
C LYS A 290 20.59 21.40 1.96
N TYR A 291 21.72 21.34 1.26
CA TYR A 291 22.98 21.77 1.88
C TYR A 291 23.11 23.29 2.01
N CYS A 292 22.37 24.07 1.22
CA CYS A 292 22.29 25.53 1.38
C CYS A 292 21.11 26.00 2.26
N GLY A 293 20.40 25.08 2.92
CA GLY A 293 19.26 25.39 3.80
C GLY A 293 17.90 25.40 3.10
N ASP A 294 17.83 25.02 1.81
CA ASP A 294 16.58 25.01 1.06
C ASP A 294 15.98 23.62 0.96
N VAL A 295 14.71 23.54 0.60
CA VAL A 295 14.08 22.27 0.30
C VAL A 295 13.06 22.39 -0.82
N LEU A 296 13.12 21.45 -1.76
CA LEU A 296 12.14 21.31 -2.84
C LEU A 296 11.30 20.04 -2.62
N TYR A 297 10.04 20.23 -2.24
CA TYR A 297 9.08 19.16 -2.02
C TYR A 297 8.33 18.75 -3.31
N GLN A 298 7.70 17.57 -3.25
CA GLN A 298 6.90 17.01 -4.35
C GLN A 298 7.68 16.73 -5.66
N LYS A 299 8.98 16.39 -5.58
CA LYS A 299 9.79 15.92 -6.74
C LYS A 299 9.27 14.61 -7.36
N THR A 300 8.47 13.86 -6.61
CA THR A 300 7.82 12.62 -7.03
C THR A 300 6.41 12.56 -6.47
N TYR A 301 5.51 11.83 -7.11
CA TYR A 301 4.16 11.61 -6.61
C TYR A 301 3.67 10.20 -6.94
N THR A 302 2.70 9.71 -6.17
CA THR A 302 2.07 8.41 -6.39
C THR A 302 0.91 8.57 -7.38
N LYS A 303 1.09 8.02 -8.60
CA LYS A 303 0.12 8.16 -9.70
C LYS A 303 -1.18 7.39 -9.43
N ASP A 304 -1.06 6.19 -8.91
CA ASP A 304 -2.18 5.28 -8.68
C ASP A 304 -2.18 4.82 -7.22
N TYR A 305 -3.34 4.90 -6.58
CA TYR A 305 -3.53 4.54 -5.18
C TYR A 305 -3.54 3.02 -4.97
N LEU A 306 -3.83 2.22 -6.00
CA LEU A 306 -3.83 0.76 -5.93
C LEU A 306 -2.41 0.19 -6.00
N THR A 307 -1.64 0.62 -7.00
CA THR A 307 -0.26 0.13 -7.20
C THR A 307 0.77 0.81 -6.30
N HIS A 308 0.42 1.92 -5.65
CA HIS A 308 1.31 2.76 -4.85
C HIS A 308 2.61 3.18 -5.58
N LYS A 309 2.62 3.11 -6.91
CA LYS A 309 3.81 3.38 -7.72
C LYS A 309 4.13 4.88 -7.73
N SER A 310 5.29 5.23 -7.19
CA SER A 310 5.83 6.59 -7.23
C SER A 310 6.52 6.88 -8.56
N VAL A 311 6.22 8.03 -9.16
CA VAL A 311 6.80 8.51 -10.41
C VAL A 311 7.38 9.91 -10.22
N LYS A 312 8.36 10.30 -11.05
CA LYS A 312 8.91 11.65 -11.03
C LYS A 312 7.85 12.67 -11.43
N ASN A 313 7.78 13.77 -10.69
CA ASN A 313 6.89 14.88 -10.99
C ASN A 313 7.55 15.77 -12.06
N ARG A 314 7.18 15.53 -13.33
CA ARG A 314 7.56 16.34 -14.49
C ARG A 314 6.37 17.23 -14.84
N ASP A 315 6.15 18.27 -14.03
CA ASP A 315 5.15 19.30 -14.27
C ASP A 315 3.68 18.83 -14.22
N VAL A 316 3.40 17.74 -13.50
CA VAL A 316 2.02 17.23 -13.33
C VAL A 316 1.36 17.82 -12.09
N LEU A 317 2.13 18.01 -11.02
CA LEU A 317 1.65 18.59 -9.77
C LEU A 317 2.55 19.76 -9.36
N PRO A 318 2.04 20.73 -8.57
CA PRO A 318 2.88 21.77 -7.99
C PRO A 318 4.05 21.19 -7.19
N GLN A 319 5.22 21.82 -7.33
CA GLN A 319 6.35 21.60 -6.44
C GLN A 319 6.45 22.79 -5.48
N TYR A 320 6.84 22.52 -4.23
CA TYR A 320 6.89 23.54 -3.18
C TYR A 320 8.35 23.77 -2.81
N HIS A 321 8.86 24.95 -3.11
CA HIS A 321 10.22 25.36 -2.78
C HIS A 321 10.20 26.25 -1.54
N TRP A 322 11.00 25.92 -0.55
CA TRP A 322 11.20 26.70 0.67
C TRP A 322 12.65 27.09 0.79
N GLU A 323 12.87 28.38 0.99
CA GLU A 323 14.19 28.95 1.25
C GLU A 323 14.45 29.02 2.76
N ASN A 324 15.67 28.67 3.19
CA ASN A 324 16.09 28.72 4.59
C ASN A 324 15.17 27.92 5.55
N ASP A 325 14.67 26.77 5.12
CA ASP A 325 13.81 25.84 5.88
C ASP A 325 14.54 25.26 7.11
N HIS A 326 15.84 25.01 6.98
CA HIS A 326 16.67 24.40 8.02
C HIS A 326 18.10 24.96 8.00
N PRO A 327 18.91 24.69 9.06
CA PRO A 327 20.27 25.20 9.12
C PRO A 327 21.12 24.76 7.92
N ALA A 328 21.72 25.72 7.22
CA ALA A 328 22.58 25.46 6.07
C ALA A 328 23.95 24.94 6.54
N ILE A 329 24.47 23.89 5.88
CA ILE A 329 25.86 23.44 6.06
C ILE A 329 26.79 24.29 5.18
N ILE A 330 26.37 24.54 3.94
CA ILE A 330 27.14 25.28 2.94
C ILE A 330 26.51 26.65 2.76
N LYS A 331 27.35 27.70 2.70
CA LYS A 331 26.90 29.06 2.40
C LYS A 331 26.27 29.12 1.01
N ARG A 332 25.21 29.93 0.86
CA ARG A 332 24.50 30.15 -0.41
C ARG A 332 25.44 30.40 -1.59
N GLU A 333 26.35 31.35 -1.43
CA GLU A 333 27.32 31.75 -2.45
C GLU A 333 28.18 30.58 -2.96
N GLN A 334 28.63 29.72 -2.05
CA GLN A 334 29.41 28.54 -2.39
C GLN A 334 28.55 27.50 -3.14
N TRP A 335 27.30 27.31 -2.70
CA TRP A 335 26.37 26.40 -3.37
C TRP A 335 26.03 26.86 -4.79
N ASP A 336 25.78 28.16 -4.99
CA ASP A 336 25.50 28.75 -6.30
C ASP A 336 26.70 28.60 -7.25
N LYS A 337 27.91 28.88 -6.74
CA LYS A 337 29.16 28.66 -7.48
C LYS A 337 29.29 27.19 -7.93
N VAL A 338 28.96 26.23 -7.05
CA VAL A 338 28.97 24.81 -7.39
C VAL A 338 27.92 24.46 -8.46
N GLN A 339 26.72 25.05 -8.42
CA GLN A 339 25.70 24.80 -9.46
C GLN A 339 26.15 25.31 -10.83
N ILE A 340 26.74 26.51 -10.89
CA ILE A 340 27.33 27.06 -12.12
C ILE A 340 28.41 26.11 -12.64
N LEU A 341 29.34 25.72 -11.77
CA LEU A 341 30.44 24.81 -12.10
C LEU A 341 29.96 23.40 -12.52
N LEU A 342 28.80 22.93 -12.05
CA LEU A 342 28.16 21.69 -12.47
C LEU A 342 27.50 21.79 -13.85
N ALA A 343 27.02 22.98 -14.22
CA ALA A 343 26.39 23.25 -15.50
C ALA A 343 27.44 23.46 -16.61
N THR A 344 28.59 24.04 -16.28
CA THR A 344 29.70 24.22 -17.23
C THR A 344 30.35 22.88 -17.59
N LYS A 345 30.29 22.49 -18.87
CA LYS A 345 30.90 21.24 -19.41
C LYS A 345 32.41 21.35 -19.68
N GLN A 346 33.14 22.19 -18.95
CA GLN A 346 34.60 22.28 -19.14
C GLN A 346 35.28 21.05 -18.54
N GLY A 347 36.23 20.48 -19.29
CA GLY A 347 37.10 19.42 -18.80
C GLY A 347 37.89 19.92 -17.60
N ARG A 348 37.83 19.19 -16.49
CA ARG A 348 38.62 19.50 -15.30
C ARG A 348 39.92 18.74 -15.34
N GLY A 349 41.02 19.44 -15.15
CA GLY A 349 42.34 18.83 -15.05
C GLY A 349 42.47 18.00 -13.77
N HIS A 350 43.29 16.95 -13.82
CA HIS A 350 43.61 16.14 -12.65
C HIS A 350 44.30 17.01 -11.59
N ARG A 351 43.76 17.05 -10.38
CA ARG A 351 44.38 17.75 -9.23
C ARG A 351 44.53 16.80 -8.05
N GLN A 352 45.63 16.94 -7.32
CA GLN A 352 45.84 16.21 -6.08
C GLN A 352 44.94 16.81 -4.99
N ILE A 353 44.03 15.98 -4.44
CA ILE A 353 43.10 16.38 -3.38
C ILE A 353 43.77 16.16 -2.02
N GLY A 354 43.64 17.12 -1.10
CA GLY A 354 44.10 16.97 0.29
C GLY A 354 43.28 15.92 1.06
N GLU A 355 43.81 15.41 2.17
CA GLU A 355 43.04 14.53 3.07
C GLU A 355 42.17 15.33 4.05
N ILE A 356 41.06 14.74 4.51
CA ILE A 356 40.27 15.32 5.60
C ILE A 356 41.12 15.26 6.88
N LYS A 357 41.42 16.44 7.44
CA LYS A 357 42.29 16.57 8.62
C LYS A 357 41.69 15.98 9.90
N LYS A 358 40.35 15.96 10.01
CA LYS A 358 39.61 15.35 11.13
C LYS A 358 39.05 13.98 10.74
N LYS A 359 39.75 12.91 11.11
CA LYS A 359 39.39 11.53 10.72
C LYS A 359 38.31 10.89 11.62
N PHE A 360 38.17 11.37 12.85
CA PHE A 360 37.27 10.75 13.82
C PHE A 360 35.81 11.16 13.59
N THR A 361 34.98 10.20 13.19
CA THR A 361 33.55 10.38 12.92
C THR A 361 32.76 9.42 13.81
N VAL A 362 31.89 9.96 14.67
CA VAL A 362 30.98 9.12 15.45
C VAL A 362 29.61 9.07 14.79
N ALA A 363 29.17 7.86 14.48
CA ALA A 363 27.87 7.64 13.91
C ALA A 363 26.77 7.92 14.95
N ARG A 364 25.94 8.93 14.67
CA ARG A 364 24.70 9.16 15.41
C ARG A 364 23.55 8.38 14.75
N VAL A 365 22.75 7.70 15.55
CA VAL A 365 21.61 6.93 15.05
C VAL A 365 20.54 7.89 14.52
N LYS A 366 20.22 7.78 13.23
CA LYS A 366 19.25 8.68 12.56
C LYS A 366 17.80 8.20 12.58
N THR A 367 17.56 6.94 12.93
CA THR A 367 16.23 6.29 12.83
C THR A 367 15.99 5.28 13.94
N GLY A 368 14.73 5.03 14.29
CA GLY A 368 14.33 4.04 15.29
C GLY A 368 14.27 4.58 16.71
N VAL A 369 14.14 3.69 17.69
CA VAL A 369 13.98 4.03 19.11
C VAL A 369 15.20 4.76 19.68
N LEU A 370 16.40 4.42 19.18
CA LEU A 370 17.66 5.03 19.59
C LEU A 370 18.01 6.29 18.77
N ARG A 371 17.05 6.92 18.07
CA ARG A 371 17.33 8.12 17.27
C ARG A 371 17.91 9.23 18.13
N GLY A 372 19.04 9.80 17.69
CA GLY A 372 19.73 10.89 18.36
C GLY A 372 20.89 10.42 19.26
N TYR A 373 20.99 9.13 19.56
CA TYR A 373 22.09 8.57 20.36
C TYR A 373 23.34 8.32 19.52
N PHE A 374 24.51 8.44 20.16
CA PHE A 374 25.78 8.05 19.57
C PHE A 374 26.04 6.55 19.75
N LEU A 375 26.66 5.93 18.76
CA LEU A 375 27.15 4.56 18.86
C LEU A 375 28.62 4.58 19.30
N LEU A 376 28.89 3.97 20.45
CA LEU A 376 30.25 3.73 20.93
C LEU A 376 30.83 2.50 20.23
N ASP A 377 32.02 2.62 19.66
CA ASP A 377 32.79 1.46 19.19
C ASP A 377 33.77 1.03 20.27
N ALA A 378 33.72 -0.25 20.66
CA ALA A 378 34.61 -0.82 21.66
C ALA A 378 36.08 -0.80 21.19
N ASN A 379 36.33 -0.78 19.88
CA ASN A 379 37.66 -0.84 19.28
C ASN A 379 38.34 0.53 19.17
N TRP A 380 37.71 1.62 19.59
CA TRP A 380 38.34 2.94 19.57
C TRP A 380 39.60 2.97 20.43
N THR A 381 40.66 3.55 19.85
CA THR A 381 41.90 3.92 20.52
C THR A 381 41.65 4.98 21.59
N LYS A 382 42.62 5.18 22.49
CA LYS A 382 42.51 6.18 23.55
C LYS A 382 42.32 7.60 23.00
N ASP A 383 43.07 7.96 21.97
CA ASP A 383 43.00 9.27 21.32
C ASP A 383 41.63 9.51 20.66
N GLU A 384 41.05 8.48 20.05
CA GLU A 384 39.70 8.52 19.46
C GLU A 384 38.61 8.70 20.52
N ARG A 385 38.73 8.03 21.68
CA ARG A 385 37.82 8.23 22.81
C ARG A 385 37.92 9.63 23.39
N GLU A 386 39.13 10.18 23.53
CA GLU A 386 39.32 11.56 24.00
C GLU A 386 38.76 12.59 23.00
N GLN A 387 38.91 12.34 21.70
CA GLN A 387 38.26 13.15 20.66
C GLN A 387 36.74 13.06 20.72
N PHE A 388 36.17 11.87 20.97
CA PHE A 388 34.74 11.69 21.16
C PHE A 388 34.18 12.49 22.32
N ILE A 389 34.84 12.43 23.48
CA ILE A 389 34.41 13.16 24.67
C ILE A 389 34.43 14.67 24.41
N LYS A 390 35.49 15.19 23.77
CA LYS A 390 35.55 16.60 23.35
C LYS A 390 34.41 16.99 22.41
N ILE A 391 34.02 16.11 21.49
CA ILE A 391 32.88 16.34 20.58
C ILE A 391 31.59 16.41 21.39
N ILE A 392 31.33 15.49 22.33
CA ILE A 392 30.14 15.52 23.18
C ILE A 392 30.10 16.81 24.02
N GLU A 393 31.20 17.17 24.66
CA GLU A 393 31.30 18.36 25.51
C GLU A 393 31.00 19.63 24.70
N SER A 394 31.58 19.78 23.51
CA SER A 394 31.30 20.92 22.63
C SER A 394 29.85 20.99 22.13
N VAL A 395 29.16 19.85 22.01
CA VAL A 395 27.75 19.80 21.61
C VAL A 395 26.84 20.19 22.78
N ASN A 396 27.19 19.83 24.01
CA ASN A 396 26.43 20.24 25.20
C ASN A 396 26.55 21.74 25.47
N ASP A 397 27.69 22.36 25.17
CA ASP A 397 27.87 23.81 25.31
C ASP A 397 26.99 24.60 24.31
N LEU A 398 26.77 24.06 23.11
CA LEU A 398 25.87 24.64 22.10
C LEU A 398 24.36 24.41 22.37
N GLU A 399 24.01 23.55 23.33
CA GLU A 399 22.62 23.33 23.74
C GLU A 399 22.22 24.13 24.99
N ASN A 400 23.18 24.77 25.68
CA ASN A 400 22.98 25.59 26.88
C ASN A 400 23.03 27.10 26.63
N GLU A 401 23.29 27.55 25.40
CA GLU A 401 23.04 28.92 24.89
C GLU A 401 21.74 28.94 24.08
#